data_AF-A0A562WK98-F1
#
_entry.id   AF-A0A562WK98-F1
#
_cell.length_a   1.000
_cell.length_b   1.000
_cell.length_c   1.000
_cell.angle_alpha   90.00
_cell.angle_beta   90.00
_cell.angle_gamma   90.00
#
_symmetry.space_group_name_H-M   'P 1'
#
loop_
_entity.id
_entity.type
_entity.pdbx_description
1 polymer ?
#
loop_
_entity_poly.entity_id
_entity_poly.type
_entity_poly.pdbx_seq_one_letter_code
_entity_poly.pdbx_strand_id
1 'polypeptide(L)'
;MAAAALLPEGRRGEIDGLADSKLLTPASRERVYEEVVARALAYAVVVIPADEVDARGLHVCNLAAMRRALASLTTRPEYVLTDGFPVDGLDVPGLAVWKGDRVAACVAAASVLAKVTRDRLMVELDGRYPGYGFAEHKGYITAEHTAALREHGPCAEHRFSYVNVAAVSGRDGRPPRSRRPVVADGHEPMERSGRSGGTVGVALGEQPRPPAPVGEDVVMEGGVR
;
A
#
# COMPACT_ATOMS: atom_id res chain seq x y z
N MET A 1 3.41 -3.63 -1.13
CA MET A 1 2.23 -4.41 -1.55
C MET A 1 1.14 -3.44 -1.97
N ALA A 2 0.41 -3.76 -3.04
CA ALA A 2 -0.78 -3.04 -3.48
C ALA A 2 -1.90 -4.04 -3.80
N ALA A 3 -3.13 -3.57 -3.85
CA ALA A 3 -4.26 -4.33 -4.36
C ALA A 3 -5.12 -3.47 -5.30
N ALA A 4 -5.86 -4.14 -6.17
CA ALA A 4 -6.88 -3.57 -7.03
C ALA A 4 -8.20 -4.30 -6.80
N ALA A 5 -9.32 -3.59 -6.78
CA ALA A 5 -10.65 -4.16 -6.62
C ALA A 5 -11.64 -3.49 -7.57
N LEU A 6 -12.34 -4.28 -8.38
CA LEU A 6 -13.44 -3.86 -9.25
C LEU A 6 -14.76 -4.28 -8.61
N LEU A 7 -15.53 -3.31 -8.11
CA LEU A 7 -16.84 -3.56 -7.52
C LEU A 7 -17.97 -3.32 -8.54
N PRO A 8 -19.03 -4.13 -8.54
CA PRO A 8 -20.18 -3.91 -9.42
C PRO A 8 -20.94 -2.63 -9.06
N GLU A 9 -21.66 -2.05 -10.02
CA GLU A 9 -22.49 -0.86 -9.80
C GLU A 9 -23.71 -1.11 -8.90
N GLY A 10 -24.14 -0.05 -8.20
CA GLY A 10 -25.33 -0.02 -7.35
C GLY A 10 -25.23 -0.95 -6.13
N ARG A 11 -26.38 -1.40 -5.62
CA ARG A 11 -26.49 -2.20 -4.38
C ARG A 11 -25.68 -3.50 -4.38
N ARG A 12 -25.30 -4.02 -5.54
CA ARG A 12 -24.47 -5.24 -5.62
C ARG A 12 -23.03 -5.00 -5.16
N GLY A 13 -22.54 -3.76 -5.28
CA GLY A 13 -21.20 -3.38 -4.85
C GLY A 13 -21.14 -2.78 -3.45
N GLU A 14 -22.29 -2.61 -2.79
CA GLU A 14 -22.36 -2.13 -1.42
C GLU A 14 -21.87 -3.23 -0.47
N ILE A 15 -20.98 -2.85 0.46
CA ILE A 15 -20.38 -3.76 1.43
C ILE A 15 -20.56 -3.13 2.81
N ASP A 16 -21.30 -3.82 3.67
CA ASP A 16 -21.65 -3.33 4.99
C ASP A 16 -20.42 -3.20 5.90
N GLY A 17 -20.22 -1.98 6.42
CA GLY A 17 -19.08 -1.64 7.26
C GLY A 17 -17.76 -1.46 6.50
N LEU A 18 -17.80 -1.35 5.17
CA LEU A 18 -16.63 -0.95 4.39
C LEU A 18 -16.26 0.50 4.72
N ALA A 19 -15.03 0.70 5.19
CA ALA A 19 -14.47 2.00 5.53
C ALA A 19 -12.94 1.95 5.36
N ASP A 20 -12.27 3.06 5.68
CA ASP A 20 -10.80 3.10 5.84
C ASP A 20 -10.35 1.90 6.70
N SER A 21 -9.53 1.03 6.11
CA SER A 21 -9.15 -0.26 6.70
C SER A 21 -8.50 -0.12 8.07
N LYS A 22 -7.93 1.06 8.38
CA LYS A 22 -7.29 1.40 9.65
C LYS A 22 -8.31 1.71 10.75
N LEU A 23 -9.53 2.10 10.38
CA LEU A 23 -10.62 2.36 11.33
C LEU A 23 -11.38 1.09 11.70
N LEU A 24 -11.16 -0.01 10.96
CA LEU A 24 -11.77 -1.30 11.24
C LEU A 24 -10.97 -2.08 12.29
N THR A 25 -11.69 -2.73 13.21
CA THR A 25 -11.12 -3.75 14.08
C THR A 25 -10.63 -4.94 13.25
N PRO A 26 -9.66 -5.74 13.72
CA PRO A 26 -9.18 -6.92 12.97
C PRO A 26 -10.31 -7.85 12.53
N ALA A 27 -11.23 -8.21 13.44
CA ALA A 27 -12.35 -9.08 13.13
C ALA A 27 -13.31 -8.48 12.08
N SER A 28 -13.62 -7.17 12.18
CA SER A 28 -14.43 -6.50 11.17
C SER A 28 -13.72 -6.42 9.83
N ARG A 29 -12.40 -6.22 9.82
CA ARG A 29 -11.59 -6.16 8.60
C ARG A 29 -11.56 -7.50 7.87
N GLU A 30 -11.41 -8.61 8.61
CA GLU A 30 -11.49 -9.97 8.06
C GLU A 30 -12.87 -10.25 7.46
N ARG A 31 -13.95 -9.92 8.17
CA ARG A 31 -15.31 -10.03 7.62
C ARG A 31 -15.48 -9.21 6.34
N VAL A 32 -15.03 -7.95 6.32
CA VAL A 32 -15.12 -7.10 5.13
C VAL A 32 -14.26 -7.65 3.99
N TYR A 33 -13.10 -8.25 4.27
CA TYR A 33 -12.27 -8.89 3.25
C TYR A 33 -13.03 -10.01 2.53
N GLU A 34 -13.68 -10.91 3.27
CA GLU A 34 -14.46 -12.00 2.68
C GLU A 34 -15.61 -11.46 1.82
N GLU A 35 -16.30 -10.41 2.29
CA GLU A 35 -17.38 -9.77 1.54
C GLU A 35 -16.89 -9.07 0.27
N VAL A 36 -15.70 -8.44 0.30
CA VAL A 36 -15.07 -7.86 -0.89
C VAL A 36 -14.74 -8.95 -1.90
N VAL A 37 -14.11 -10.04 -1.47
CA VAL A 37 -13.74 -11.18 -2.34
C VAL A 37 -14.99 -11.80 -2.96
N ALA A 38 -16.06 -11.96 -2.19
CA ALA A 38 -17.31 -12.57 -2.67
C ALA A 38 -18.08 -11.69 -3.67
N ARG A 39 -18.02 -10.36 -3.55
CA ARG A 39 -18.81 -9.43 -4.37
C ARG A 39 -18.05 -8.77 -5.52
N ALA A 40 -16.72 -8.67 -5.44
CA ALA A 40 -15.92 -8.02 -6.47
C ALA A 40 -16.06 -8.77 -7.82
N LEU A 41 -16.20 -8.01 -8.90
CA LEU A 41 -16.17 -8.56 -10.27
C LEU A 41 -14.76 -9.05 -10.64
N ALA A 42 -13.74 -8.41 -10.09
CA ALA A 42 -12.34 -8.82 -10.18
C ALA A 42 -11.56 -8.17 -9.04
N TYR A 43 -10.51 -8.83 -8.56
CA TYR A 43 -9.55 -8.22 -7.64
C TYR A 43 -8.17 -8.85 -7.83
N ALA A 44 -7.14 -8.14 -7.38
CA ALA A 44 -5.77 -8.65 -7.37
C ALA A 44 -4.98 -8.06 -6.20
N VAL A 45 -4.03 -8.82 -5.67
CA VAL A 45 -3.08 -8.36 -4.64
C VAL A 45 -1.66 -8.67 -5.11
N VAL A 46 -0.78 -7.67 -5.07
CA VAL A 46 0.61 -7.77 -5.52
C VAL A 46 1.56 -7.46 -4.37
N VAL A 47 2.46 -8.39 -4.11
CA VAL A 47 3.56 -8.25 -3.15
C VAL A 47 4.82 -7.84 -3.90
N ILE A 48 5.57 -6.89 -3.34
CA ILE A 48 6.91 -6.54 -3.80
C ILE A 48 7.89 -7.03 -2.74
N PRO A 49 8.82 -7.94 -3.09
CA PRO A 49 9.86 -8.44 -2.20
C PRO A 49 10.77 -7.34 -1.62
N ALA A 50 11.37 -7.60 -0.46
CA ALA A 50 12.23 -6.64 0.24
C ALA A 50 13.48 -6.25 -0.57
N ASP A 51 14.08 -7.20 -1.28
CA ASP A 51 15.23 -7.00 -2.15
C ASP A 51 14.91 -6.13 -3.37
N GLU A 52 13.73 -6.27 -3.98
CA GLU A 52 13.27 -5.36 -5.04
C GLU A 52 13.13 -3.92 -4.49
N VAL A 53 12.61 -3.77 -3.27
CA VAL A 53 12.52 -2.45 -2.60
C VAL A 53 13.89 -1.85 -2.33
N ASP A 54 14.85 -2.66 -1.86
CA ASP A 54 16.22 -2.22 -1.64
C ASP A 54 16.90 -1.77 -2.94
N ALA A 55 16.66 -2.51 -4.04
CA ALA A 55 17.28 -2.25 -5.33
C ALA A 55 16.70 -1.04 -6.08
N ARG A 56 15.40 -0.74 -5.89
CA ARG A 56 14.68 0.27 -6.70
C ARG A 56 14.17 1.47 -5.91
N GLY A 57 14.11 1.35 -4.59
CA GLY A 57 13.51 2.32 -3.69
C GLY A 57 12.00 2.14 -3.54
N LEU A 58 11.50 2.55 -2.36
CA LEU A 58 10.11 2.36 -1.94
C LEU A 58 9.10 3.01 -2.89
N HIS A 59 9.34 4.26 -3.29
CA HIS A 59 8.38 4.98 -4.13
C HIS A 59 8.19 4.31 -5.49
N VAL A 60 9.28 3.95 -6.16
CA VAL A 60 9.25 3.22 -7.44
C VAL A 60 8.52 1.89 -7.30
N CYS A 61 8.80 1.15 -6.23
CA CYS A 61 8.13 -0.12 -5.94
C CYS A 61 6.63 0.05 -5.66
N ASN A 62 6.22 1.13 -5.00
CA ASN A 62 4.81 1.42 -4.75
C ASN A 62 4.06 1.69 -6.07
N LEU A 63 4.60 2.52 -6.97
CA LEU A 63 3.99 2.72 -8.29
C LEU A 63 3.96 1.40 -9.09
N ALA A 64 5.05 0.63 -9.09
CA ALA A 64 5.10 -0.65 -9.76
C ALA A 64 4.06 -1.64 -9.21
N ALA A 65 3.88 -1.71 -7.89
CA ALA A 65 2.88 -2.57 -7.25
C ALA A 65 1.46 -2.20 -7.69
N MET A 66 1.13 -0.90 -7.72
CA MET A 66 -0.20 -0.44 -8.14
C MET A 66 -0.47 -0.74 -9.62
N ARG A 67 0.51 -0.49 -10.50
CA ARG A 67 0.42 -0.84 -11.93
C ARG A 67 0.22 -2.34 -12.12
N ARG A 68 1.04 -3.17 -11.45
CA ARG A 68 0.94 -4.63 -11.51
C ARG A 68 -0.41 -5.12 -10.99
N ALA A 69 -0.92 -4.53 -9.90
CA ALA A 69 -2.22 -4.92 -9.33
C ALA A 69 -3.37 -4.64 -10.32
N LEU A 70 -3.38 -3.47 -10.95
CA LEU A 70 -4.39 -3.13 -11.96
C LEU A 70 -4.30 -4.04 -13.19
N ALA A 71 -3.08 -4.25 -13.71
CA ALA A 71 -2.84 -5.13 -14.87
C ALA A 71 -3.16 -6.61 -14.60
N SER A 72 -3.24 -7.02 -13.33
CA SER A 72 -3.57 -8.40 -12.93
C SER A 72 -5.08 -8.64 -12.82
N LEU A 73 -5.92 -7.62 -13.00
CA LEU A 73 -7.36 -7.82 -13.02
C LEU A 73 -7.77 -8.63 -14.25
N THR A 74 -8.60 -9.65 -14.05
CA THR A 74 -9.18 -10.46 -15.14
C THR A 74 -10.14 -9.67 -16.02
N THR A 75 -10.66 -8.56 -15.49
CA THR A 75 -11.57 -7.65 -16.17
C THR A 75 -10.89 -6.30 -16.33
N ARG A 76 -10.69 -5.85 -17.58
CA ARG A 76 -10.09 -4.55 -17.85
C ARG A 76 -11.08 -3.43 -17.50
N PRO A 77 -10.71 -2.50 -16.61
CA PRO A 77 -11.58 -1.37 -16.28
C PRO A 77 -11.48 -0.24 -17.31
N GLU A 78 -12.51 0.59 -17.39
CA GLU A 78 -12.49 1.80 -18.24
C GLU A 78 -11.84 3.01 -17.54
N TYR A 79 -11.90 3.07 -16.21
CA TYR A 79 -11.42 4.20 -15.43
C TYR A 79 -11.01 3.75 -14.03
N VAL A 80 -9.91 4.30 -13.49
CA VAL A 80 -9.38 3.87 -12.19
C VAL A 80 -9.22 5.00 -11.17
N LEU A 81 -9.60 4.70 -9.92
CA LEU A 81 -9.33 5.55 -8.76
C LEU A 81 -8.12 5.02 -8.00
N THR A 82 -7.11 5.86 -7.76
CA THR A 82 -5.92 5.49 -6.96
C THR A 82 -5.90 6.24 -5.64
N ASP A 83 -5.45 5.58 -4.57
CA ASP A 83 -5.35 6.21 -3.25
C ASP A 83 -4.09 7.08 -3.12
N GLY A 84 -4.27 8.37 -2.83
CA GLY A 84 -3.23 9.29 -2.39
C GLY A 84 -2.50 10.02 -3.51
N PHE A 85 -1.91 9.31 -4.48
CA PHE A 85 -1.07 9.94 -5.51
C PHE A 85 -1.29 9.41 -6.93
N PRO A 86 -0.98 10.23 -7.96
CA PRO A 86 -1.02 9.81 -9.35
C PRO A 86 -0.07 8.65 -9.62
N VAL A 87 -0.52 7.71 -10.44
CA VAL A 87 0.30 6.61 -10.91
C VAL A 87 0.50 6.82 -12.40
N ASP A 88 1.68 7.29 -12.78
CA ASP A 88 2.01 7.45 -14.19
C ASP A 88 1.99 6.09 -14.90
N GLY A 89 1.86 6.02 -16.22
CA GLY A 89 2.03 4.78 -16.98
C GLY A 89 0.98 3.69 -16.68
N LEU A 90 -0.23 4.09 -16.25
CA LEU A 90 -1.41 3.23 -16.34
C LEU A 90 -1.87 3.17 -17.79
N ASP A 91 -2.37 2.02 -18.22
CA ASP A 91 -2.93 1.79 -19.56
C ASP A 91 -4.40 2.24 -19.68
N VAL A 92 -4.96 2.73 -18.58
CA VAL A 92 -6.34 3.23 -18.45
C VAL A 92 -6.32 4.62 -17.80
N PRO A 93 -7.28 5.51 -18.18
CA PRO A 93 -7.39 6.81 -17.54
C PRO A 93 -7.75 6.65 -16.05
N GLY A 94 -7.28 7.57 -15.22
CA GLY A 94 -7.55 7.50 -13.79
C GLY A 94 -7.43 8.82 -13.06
N LEU A 95 -7.91 8.81 -11.82
CA LEU A 95 -7.87 9.93 -10.90
C LEU A 95 -7.23 9.49 -9.58
N ALA A 96 -6.22 10.23 -9.14
CA ALA A 96 -5.71 10.12 -7.80
C ALA A 96 -6.65 10.83 -6.84
N VAL A 97 -7.11 10.10 -5.82
CA VAL A 97 -8.03 10.61 -4.80
C VAL A 97 -7.30 10.70 -3.48
N TRP A 98 -7.22 11.91 -2.94
CA TRP A 98 -6.66 12.13 -1.61
C TRP A 98 -7.56 11.47 -0.56
N LYS A 99 -6.98 10.57 0.26
CA LYS A 99 -7.72 9.73 1.21
C LYS A 99 -8.85 8.96 0.52
N GLY A 100 -8.52 8.34 -0.62
CA GLY A 100 -9.48 7.65 -1.47
C GLY A 100 -10.23 6.54 -0.74
N ASP A 101 -9.56 5.89 0.22
CA ASP A 101 -10.13 4.87 1.10
C ASP A 101 -11.28 5.36 1.99
N ARG A 102 -11.47 6.68 2.14
CA ARG A 102 -12.58 7.28 2.90
C ARG A 102 -13.75 7.74 2.02
N VAL A 103 -13.53 7.87 0.72
CA VAL A 103 -14.49 8.54 -0.17
C VAL A 103 -14.91 7.68 -1.37
N ALA A 104 -14.16 6.62 -1.67
CA ALA A 104 -14.45 5.70 -2.77
C ALA A 104 -14.46 4.24 -2.26
N ALA A 105 -15.62 3.58 -2.38
CA ALA A 105 -15.80 2.19 -1.93
C ALA A 105 -14.81 1.22 -2.60
N CYS A 106 -14.56 1.37 -3.91
CA CYS A 106 -13.59 0.51 -4.60
C CYS A 106 -12.15 0.68 -4.07
N VAL A 107 -11.77 1.89 -3.65
CA VAL A 107 -10.46 2.16 -3.04
C VAL A 107 -10.40 1.63 -1.61
N ALA A 108 -11.47 1.77 -0.83
CA ALA A 108 -11.59 1.17 0.49
C ALA A 108 -11.48 -0.36 0.43
N ALA A 109 -12.15 -1.00 -0.55
CA ALA A 109 -12.08 -2.43 -0.79
C ALA A 109 -10.66 -2.89 -1.12
N ALA A 110 -9.98 -2.19 -2.03
CA ALA A 110 -8.57 -2.45 -2.34
C ALA A 110 -7.66 -2.29 -1.10
N SER A 111 -7.89 -1.27 -0.27
CA SER A 111 -7.14 -1.04 0.98
C SER A 111 -7.33 -2.19 1.97
N VAL A 112 -8.55 -2.69 2.13
CA VAL A 112 -8.84 -3.87 2.97
C VAL A 112 -8.14 -5.11 2.45
N LEU A 113 -8.24 -5.40 1.14
CA LEU A 113 -7.56 -6.54 0.51
C LEU A 113 -6.05 -6.51 0.77
N ALA A 114 -5.41 -5.37 0.55
CA ALA A 114 -3.98 -5.22 0.75
C ALA A 114 -3.59 -5.33 2.24
N LYS A 115 -4.37 -4.72 3.14
CA LYS A 115 -4.06 -4.72 4.58
C LYS A 115 -4.19 -6.12 5.19
N VAL A 116 -5.29 -6.81 4.93
CA VAL A 116 -5.53 -8.17 5.46
C VAL A 116 -4.50 -9.15 4.91
N THR A 117 -4.25 -9.12 3.60
CA THR A 117 -3.23 -9.99 3.00
C THR A 117 -1.85 -9.76 3.61
N ARG A 118 -1.47 -8.49 3.84
CA ARG A 118 -0.22 -8.17 4.52
C ARG A 118 -0.20 -8.69 5.95
N ASP A 119 -1.26 -8.46 6.73
CA ASP A 119 -1.30 -8.85 8.14
C ASP A 119 -1.17 -10.38 8.28
N ARG A 120 -1.79 -11.15 7.39
CA ARG A 120 -1.66 -12.60 7.28
C ARG A 120 -0.22 -13.03 6.93
N LEU A 121 0.42 -12.39 5.95
CA LEU A 121 1.83 -12.67 5.61
C LEU A 121 2.79 -12.38 6.78
N MET A 122 2.55 -11.33 7.55
CA MET A 122 3.39 -11.02 8.71
C MET A 122 3.24 -12.05 9.83
N VAL A 123 2.06 -12.66 9.99
CA VAL A 123 1.86 -13.78 10.92
C VAL A 123 2.58 -15.03 10.44
N GLU A 124 2.52 -15.32 9.14
CA GLU A 124 3.29 -16.43 8.55
C GLU A 124 4.80 -16.23 8.72
N LEU A 125 5.27 -15.00 8.52
CA LEU A 125 6.67 -14.62 8.72
C LEU A 125 7.12 -14.79 10.16
N ASP A 126 6.26 -14.54 11.13
CA ASP A 126 6.55 -14.78 12.55
C ASP A 126 6.84 -16.26 12.83
N GLY A 127 6.08 -17.15 12.21
CA GLY A 127 6.33 -18.60 12.28
C GLY A 127 7.62 -19.02 11.58
N ARG A 128 7.98 -18.36 10.47
CA ARG A 128 9.24 -18.61 9.73
C ARG A 128 10.47 -18.04 10.45
N TYR A 129 10.32 -16.92 11.14
CA TYR A 129 11.39 -16.21 11.85
C TYR A 129 10.98 -15.95 13.30
N PRO A 130 10.94 -17.00 14.15
CA PRO A 130 10.55 -16.86 15.54
C PRO A 130 11.50 -15.91 16.29
N GLY A 131 10.97 -15.17 17.25
CA GLY A 131 11.71 -14.19 18.06
C GLY A 131 11.67 -12.76 17.49
N TYR A 132 11.29 -12.57 16.23
CA TYR A 132 11.19 -11.22 15.66
C TYR A 132 9.92 -10.46 16.07
N GLY A 133 8.80 -11.15 16.34
CA GLY A 133 7.54 -10.51 16.73
C GLY A 133 6.72 -9.94 15.56
N PHE A 134 6.96 -10.43 14.34
CA PHE A 134 6.29 -9.98 13.11
C PHE A 134 4.77 -10.09 13.19
N ALA A 135 4.24 -11.08 13.93
CA ALA A 135 2.81 -11.25 14.12
C ALA A 135 2.19 -10.04 14.86
N GLU A 136 2.93 -9.33 15.69
CA GLU A 136 2.44 -8.20 16.47
C GLU A 136 2.65 -6.88 15.73
N HIS A 137 3.92 -6.53 15.48
CA HIS A 137 4.27 -5.20 14.95
C HIS A 137 4.24 -5.13 13.42
N LYS A 138 4.00 -6.24 12.70
CA LYS A 138 3.82 -6.26 11.23
C LYS A 138 5.00 -5.68 10.44
N GLY A 139 6.21 -5.72 11.02
CA GLY A 139 7.42 -5.14 10.46
C GLY A 139 7.56 -3.63 10.64
N TYR A 140 6.64 -2.95 11.34
CA TYR A 140 6.81 -1.54 11.71
C TYR A 140 7.96 -1.37 12.69
N ILE A 141 8.57 -0.18 12.67
CA ILE A 141 9.58 0.20 13.65
C ILE A 141 8.91 0.41 15.02
N THR A 142 9.09 -0.56 15.90
CA THR A 142 8.67 -0.51 17.32
C THR A 142 9.86 -0.77 18.22
N ALA A 143 9.68 -0.59 19.52
CA ALA A 143 10.73 -0.90 20.50
C ALA A 143 11.08 -2.39 20.45
N GLU A 144 10.07 -3.25 20.35
CA GLU A 144 10.19 -4.71 20.24
C GLU A 144 10.93 -5.11 18.97
N HIS A 145 10.54 -4.55 17.81
CA HIS A 145 11.22 -4.85 16.55
C HIS A 145 12.69 -4.37 16.57
N THR A 146 12.96 -3.22 17.19
CA THR A 146 14.33 -2.71 17.32
C THR A 146 15.18 -3.60 18.25
N ALA A 147 14.58 -4.12 19.32
CA ALA A 147 15.26 -5.06 20.21
C ALA A 147 15.57 -6.37 19.49
N ALA A 148 14.58 -6.96 18.80
CA ALA A 148 14.75 -8.19 18.03
C ALA A 148 15.82 -8.05 16.93
N LEU A 149 15.85 -6.90 16.23
CA LEU A 149 16.89 -6.61 15.24
C LEU A 149 18.29 -6.58 15.85
N ARG A 150 18.45 -6.00 17.05
CA ARG A 150 19.74 -5.95 17.75
C ARG A 150 20.18 -7.32 18.27
N GLU A 151 19.23 -8.14 18.70
CA GLU A 151 19.50 -9.46 19.26
C GLU A 151 19.80 -10.50 18.18
N HIS A 152 19.00 -10.54 17.12
CA HIS A 152 19.07 -11.58 16.09
C HIS A 152 19.76 -11.13 14.80
N GLY A 153 20.05 -9.84 14.66
CA GLY A 153 20.40 -9.23 13.38
C GLY A 153 19.18 -9.13 12.44
N PRO A 154 19.34 -8.62 11.21
CA PRO A 154 18.27 -8.63 10.22
C PRO A 154 18.20 -9.94 9.43
N CYS A 155 16.99 -10.48 9.28
CA CYS A 155 16.68 -11.58 8.35
C CYS A 155 16.44 -11.11 6.89
N ALA A 156 16.25 -12.06 5.98
CA ALA A 156 16.08 -11.82 4.54
C ALA A 156 14.86 -10.94 4.16
N GLU A 157 13.88 -10.81 5.04
CA GLU A 157 12.65 -10.04 4.81
C GLU A 157 12.79 -8.57 5.24
N HIS A 158 13.90 -8.22 5.91
CA HIS A 158 14.22 -6.84 6.22
C HIS A 158 14.73 -6.11 4.98
N ARG A 159 14.33 -4.85 4.87
CA ARG A 159 14.81 -3.93 3.83
C ARG A 159 16.11 -3.29 4.30
N PHE A 160 17.24 -3.78 3.80
CA PHE A 160 18.57 -3.32 4.21
C PHE A 160 18.85 -1.86 3.81
N SER A 161 18.10 -1.32 2.85
CA SER A 161 18.15 0.10 2.49
C SER A 161 17.50 1.02 3.54
N TYR A 162 16.75 0.47 4.51
CA TYR A 162 16.10 1.27 5.54
C TYR A 162 17.07 1.60 6.67
N VAL A 163 17.05 2.85 7.12
CA VAL A 163 18.02 3.39 8.09
C VAL A 163 18.15 2.55 9.36
N ASN A 164 17.04 2.06 9.92
CA ASN A 164 17.06 1.25 11.14
C ASN A 164 17.69 -0.14 10.93
N VAL A 165 17.53 -0.73 9.75
CA VAL A 165 18.10 -2.03 9.40
C VAL A 165 19.58 -1.88 9.01
N ALA A 166 19.89 -0.85 8.23
CA ALA A 166 21.25 -0.46 7.85
C ALA A 166 22.15 -0.24 9.07
N ALA A 167 21.65 0.48 10.07
CA ALA A 167 22.37 0.78 11.31
C ALA A 167 22.80 -0.47 12.09
N VAL A 168 22.02 -1.57 12.01
CA VAL A 168 22.33 -2.82 12.70
C VAL A 168 23.12 -3.79 11.81
N SER A 169 22.90 -3.75 10.49
CA SER A 169 23.61 -4.61 9.52
C SER A 169 25.01 -4.13 9.14
N GLY A 170 25.36 -2.88 9.47
CA GLY A 170 26.62 -2.25 9.04
C GLY A 170 26.66 -1.91 7.54
N ARG A 171 25.51 -1.89 6.86
CA ARG A 171 25.38 -1.46 5.46
C ARG A 171 25.10 0.03 5.38
N ASP A 172 25.55 0.69 4.31
CA ASP A 172 25.18 2.08 4.02
C ASP A 172 23.67 2.18 3.70
N GLY A 173 22.90 2.78 4.61
CA GLY A 173 21.42 2.84 4.55
C GLY A 173 20.84 3.84 3.55
N ARG A 174 21.46 4.00 2.37
CA ARG A 174 20.97 4.92 1.35
C ARG A 174 20.32 4.16 0.20
N PRO A 175 18.98 4.20 0.05
CA PRO A 175 18.34 3.65 -1.14
C PRO A 175 18.88 4.38 -2.39
N PRO A 176 19.01 3.69 -3.52
CA PRO A 176 19.45 4.32 -4.76
C PRO A 176 18.53 5.49 -5.10
N ARG A 177 19.11 6.62 -5.52
CA ARG A 177 18.32 7.77 -5.97
C ARG A 177 17.50 7.34 -7.19
N SER A 178 16.17 7.35 -7.06
CA SER A 178 15.28 7.04 -8.17
C SER A 178 15.50 8.05 -9.28
N ARG A 179 15.96 7.61 -10.46
CA ARG A 179 15.92 8.41 -11.67
C ARG A 179 14.44 8.58 -12.07
N ARG A 180 14.05 9.82 -12.36
CA ARG A 180 12.71 10.14 -12.87
C ARG A 180 12.52 9.35 -14.18
N PRO A 181 11.41 8.61 -14.37
CA PRO A 181 11.17 7.95 -15.65
C PRO A 181 11.07 9.00 -16.76
N VAL A 182 11.69 8.73 -17.90
CA VAL A 182 11.45 9.50 -19.12
C VAL A 182 10.04 9.13 -19.57
N VAL A 183 9.14 10.11 -19.63
CA VAL A 183 7.79 9.91 -20.14
C VAL A 183 7.91 9.69 -21.65
N ALA A 184 7.50 8.54 -22.15
CA ALA A 184 7.35 8.31 -23.58
C ALA A 184 5.98 8.83 -23.99
N ASP A 185 5.95 9.96 -24.70
CA ASP A 185 4.76 10.44 -25.38
C ASP A 185 4.42 9.50 -26.55
N GLY A 186 3.23 8.94 -26.54
CA GLY A 186 2.69 8.18 -27.66
C GLY A 186 1.68 7.13 -27.25
N HIS A 187 0.40 7.50 -27.22
CA HIS A 187 -0.67 6.54 -27.44
C HIS A 187 -1.81 7.17 -28.22
N GLU A 188 -2.03 6.66 -29.43
CA GLU A 188 -3.24 6.90 -30.22
C GLU A 188 -4.42 6.15 -29.59
N PRO A 189 -5.66 6.68 -29.67
CA PRO A 189 -6.81 6.07 -29.05
C PRO A 189 -7.25 4.83 -29.83
N MET A 190 -7.19 3.65 -29.20
CA MET A 190 -7.74 2.41 -29.77
C MET A 190 -9.19 2.21 -29.32
N GLU A 191 -10.03 1.76 -30.26
CA GLU A 191 -11.49 1.76 -30.18
C GLU A 191 -12.10 0.90 -29.06
N ARG A 192 -13.28 1.38 -28.62
CA ARG A 192 -14.11 0.89 -27.53
C ARG A 192 -14.73 -0.46 -27.84
N SER A 193 -14.64 -1.42 -26.90
CA SER A 193 -15.65 -2.48 -26.79
C SER A 193 -15.84 -2.93 -25.33
N GLY A 194 -17.11 -2.95 -24.90
CA GLY A 194 -17.57 -3.53 -23.62
C GLY A 194 -17.61 -2.56 -22.43
N ARG A 195 -18.81 -2.25 -21.93
CA ARG A 195 -18.97 -1.48 -20.68
C ARG A 195 -18.52 -2.33 -19.48
N SER A 196 -17.49 -1.91 -18.74
CA SER A 196 -17.23 -2.50 -17.42
C SER A 196 -18.26 -1.95 -16.44
N GLY A 197 -19.31 -2.71 -16.10
CA GLY A 197 -20.41 -2.26 -15.22
C GLY A 197 -20.04 -2.12 -13.73
N GLY A 198 -18.90 -1.50 -13.43
CA GLY A 198 -18.33 -1.41 -12.09
C GLY A 198 -17.28 -0.31 -11.93
N THR A 199 -16.90 -0.04 -10.68
CA THR A 199 -15.84 0.93 -10.32
C THR A 199 -14.60 0.21 -9.81
N VAL A 200 -13.42 0.59 -10.30
CA VAL A 200 -12.14 0.02 -9.83
C VAL A 200 -11.38 1.01 -8.96
N GLY A 201 -10.83 0.48 -7.87
CA GLY A 201 -9.95 1.21 -6.96
C GLY A 201 -8.63 0.46 -6.80
N VAL A 202 -7.55 1.22 -6.64
CA VAL A 202 -6.21 0.67 -6.38
C VAL A 202 -5.63 1.36 -5.15
N ALA A 203 -5.13 0.57 -4.21
CA ALA A 203 -4.58 1.08 -2.94
C ALA A 203 -3.34 0.29 -2.50
N LEU A 204 -2.48 0.94 -1.72
CA LEU A 204 -1.36 0.30 -1.05
C LEU A 204 -1.81 -0.33 0.28
N GLY A 205 -1.20 -1.45 0.65
CA GLY A 205 -1.40 -2.06 1.98
C GLY A 205 -0.78 -1.25 3.13
N GLU A 206 0.05 -0.26 2.78
CA GLU A 206 0.57 0.76 3.68
C GLU A 206 0.59 2.10 2.96
N GLN A 207 -0.02 3.10 3.58
CA GLN A 207 0.20 4.49 3.23
C GLN A 207 1.40 5.00 4.06
N PRO A 208 2.41 5.64 3.46
CA PRO A 208 3.43 6.33 4.24
C PRO A 208 2.73 7.31 5.18
N ARG A 209 2.98 7.21 6.49
CA ARG A 209 2.53 8.26 7.40
C ARG A 209 3.22 9.56 6.95
N PRO A 210 2.52 10.69 6.82
CA PRO A 210 3.21 11.96 6.68
C PRO A 210 4.17 12.11 7.88
N PRO A 211 5.36 12.71 7.69
CA PRO A 211 6.22 13.02 8.81
C PRO A 211 5.39 13.81 9.84
N ALA A 212 5.60 13.52 11.13
CA ALA A 212 4.99 14.31 12.19
C ALA A 212 5.30 15.79 11.90
N PRO A 213 4.32 16.72 12.08
CA PRO A 213 4.62 18.13 11.97
C PRO A 213 5.80 18.43 12.90
N VAL A 214 6.89 18.94 12.32
CA VAL A 214 7.98 19.53 13.10
C VAL A 214 7.31 20.62 13.92
N GLY A 215 7.37 20.50 15.24
CA GLY A 215 6.75 21.46 16.15
C GLY A 215 7.16 22.86 15.75
N GLU A 216 6.17 23.72 15.54
CA GLU A 216 6.40 25.15 15.39
C GLU A 216 7.17 25.60 16.64
N ASP A 217 8.33 26.22 16.40
CA ASP A 217 9.11 26.88 17.44
C ASP A 217 8.17 27.83 18.19
N VAL A 218 7.89 27.49 19.45
CA VAL A 218 7.22 28.38 20.38
C VAL A 218 8.15 29.58 20.56
N VAL A 219 7.82 30.67 19.88
CA VAL A 219 8.41 31.99 20.09
C VAL A 219 8.12 32.35 21.54
N MET A 220 9.14 32.21 22.38
CA MET A 220 9.12 32.69 23.76
C MET A 220 9.10 34.22 23.72
N GLU A 221 7.91 34.82 23.85
CA GLU A 221 7.78 36.22 24.23
C GLU A 221 8.35 36.40 25.64
N GLY A 222 9.64 36.71 25.71
CA GLY A 222 10.29 37.23 26.91
C GLY A 222 10.01 38.73 27.03
N GLY A 223 8.98 39.09 27.79
CA GLY A 223 8.82 40.46 28.27
C GLY A 223 9.83 40.80 29.36
N VAL A 224 10.50 41.94 29.26
CA VAL A 224 11.07 42.68 30.41
C VAL A 224 10.91 44.19 30.15
N ARG A 225 10.03 44.78 30.96
CA ARG A 225 9.97 46.15 31.53
C ARG A 225 10.37 47.35 30.68
#